data_AF-X0W9S9-F1
#
_entry.id   AF-X0W9S9-F1
#
_cell.length_a   1.000
_cell.length_b   1.000
_cell.length_c   1.000
_cell.angle_alpha   90.00
_cell.angle_beta   90.00
_cell.angle_gamma   90.00
#
_symmetry.space_group_name_H-M   'P 1'
#
loop_
_entity.id
_entity.type
_entity.pdbx_description
1 polymer ?
#
loop_
_entity_poly.entity_id
_entity_poly.type
_entity_poly.pdbx_seq_one_letter_code
_entity_poly.pdbx_strand_id
1 'polypeptide(L)'
;MPSARFTNVLIANEVVQNIMAGSQFEFVGRPARVQVYSLAEATEDVSIEVFFGQELQLSNSPLNMGAAATLGPTVPDDLIVDDIAAPGDRITIRLTET
;
A
#
# COMPACT_ATOMS: atom_id res chain seq x y z
N MET A 1 5.52 15.09 -7.81
CA MET A 1 6.18 14.03 -7.02
C MET A 1 6.09 12.74 -7.82
N PRO A 2 7.12 11.88 -7.84
CA PRO A 2 7.02 10.61 -8.55
C PRO A 2 5.91 9.77 -7.90
N SER A 3 5.08 9.14 -8.73
CA SER A 3 4.02 8.22 -8.30
C SER A 3 4.14 6.92 -9.07
N ALA A 4 3.72 5.84 -8.44
CA ALA A 4 3.60 4.52 -9.06
C ALA A 4 2.26 3.93 -8.64
N ARG A 5 1.63 3.20 -9.55
CA ARG A 5 0.38 2.50 -9.31
C ARG A 5 0.65 1.01 -9.46
N PHE A 6 0.25 0.27 -8.44
CA PHE A 6 0.31 -1.19 -8.42
C PHE A 6 -1.12 -1.71 -8.32
N THR A 7 -1.36 -2.83 -9.00
CA THR A 7 -2.64 -3.53 -8.95
C THR A 7 -2.32 -5.00 -8.81
N ASN A 8 -2.97 -5.66 -7.87
CA ASN A 8 -2.78 -7.08 -7.64
C ASN A 8 -4.12 -7.76 -7.43
N VAL A 9 -4.20 -9.02 -7.84
CA VAL A 9 -5.35 -9.89 -7.57
C VAL A 9 -4.93 -10.79 -6.42
N LEU A 10 -5.64 -10.72 -5.30
CA LEU A 10 -5.47 -11.65 -4.19
C LEU A 10 -6.45 -12.80 -4.36
N ILE A 11 -6.00 -14.02 -4.10
CA ILE A 11 -6.88 -15.18 -3.93
C ILE A 11 -7.24 -15.34 -2.44
N ALA A 12 -8.29 -16.10 -2.16
CA ALA A 12 -8.72 -16.35 -0.78
C ALA A 12 -7.59 -16.92 0.10
N ASN A 13 -7.45 -16.38 1.30
CA ASN A 13 -6.43 -16.62 2.31
C ASN A 13 -4.98 -16.29 1.85
N GLU A 14 -4.82 -15.47 0.81
CA GLU A 14 -3.50 -15.06 0.34
C GLU A 14 -2.91 -13.91 1.17
N VAL A 15 -1.61 -14.02 1.43
CA VAL A 15 -0.80 -12.92 2.00
C VAL A 15 0.27 -12.50 1.00
N VAL A 16 0.13 -11.29 0.48
CA VAL A 16 1.12 -10.64 -0.37
C VAL A 16 2.08 -9.85 0.52
N GLN A 17 3.31 -10.32 0.66
CA GLN A 17 4.28 -9.73 1.59
C GLN A 17 4.69 -8.30 1.25
N ASN A 18 4.83 -7.98 -0.03
CA ASN A 18 5.04 -6.61 -0.50
C ASN A 18 4.53 -6.48 -1.94
N ILE A 19 3.48 -5.69 -2.17
CA ILE A 19 2.96 -5.44 -3.53
C ILE A 19 3.96 -4.72 -4.43
N MET A 20 4.94 -4.02 -3.85
CA MET A 20 5.96 -3.27 -4.59
C MET A 20 7.28 -4.03 -4.72
N ALA A 21 7.33 -5.32 -4.38
CA ALA A 21 8.57 -6.10 -4.43
C ALA A 21 9.20 -6.06 -5.84
N GLY A 22 10.50 -5.74 -5.91
CA GLY A 22 11.25 -5.62 -7.16
C GLY A 22 11.05 -4.29 -7.90
N SER A 23 10.22 -3.38 -7.39
CA SER A 23 10.05 -2.03 -7.93
C SER A 23 11.24 -1.13 -7.58
N GLN A 24 11.52 -0.15 -8.44
CA GLN A 24 12.48 0.91 -8.12
C GLN A 24 12.05 1.78 -6.92
N PHE A 25 10.75 1.76 -6.58
CA PHE A 25 10.19 2.50 -5.44
C PHE A 25 10.17 1.71 -4.13
N GLU A 26 10.69 0.48 -4.13
CA GLU A 26 10.76 -0.35 -2.91
C GLU A 26 11.72 0.23 -1.87
N PHE A 27 12.77 0.93 -2.30
CA PHE A 27 13.77 1.53 -1.42
C PHE A 27 13.83 3.04 -1.59
N VAL A 28 13.85 3.76 -0.47
CA VAL A 28 13.88 5.21 -0.45
C VAL A 28 15.32 5.70 -0.65
N GLY A 29 15.60 6.37 -1.77
CA GLY A 29 16.96 6.84 -2.07
C GLY A 29 17.40 8.13 -1.33
N ARG A 30 16.46 8.90 -0.78
CA ARG A 30 16.68 10.18 -0.11
C ARG A 30 15.50 10.47 0.83
N PRO A 31 15.63 11.38 1.83
CA PRO A 31 14.52 11.66 2.73
C PRO A 31 13.31 12.11 1.92
N ALA A 32 12.19 11.41 2.11
CA ALA A 32 11.01 11.60 1.28
C ALA A 32 9.73 11.42 2.11
N ARG A 33 8.73 12.23 1.81
CA ARG A 33 7.36 11.98 2.26
C ARG A 33 6.76 10.92 1.36
N VAL A 34 6.25 9.84 1.94
CA VAL A 34 5.61 8.73 1.25
C VAL A 34 4.12 8.77 1.58
N GLN A 35 3.31 8.91 0.55
CA GLN A 35 1.86 8.88 0.66
C GLN A 35 1.34 7.62 -0.01
N VAL A 36 0.56 6.84 0.72
CA VAL A 36 -0.05 5.61 0.23
C VAL A 36 -1.55 5.84 0.12
N TYR A 37 -2.07 5.58 -1.07
CA TYR A 37 -3.49 5.60 -1.38
C TYR A 37 -3.89 4.20 -1.80
N SER A 38 -4.96 3.65 -1.23
CA SER A 38 -5.34 2.27 -1.47
C SER A 38 -6.85 2.11 -1.46
N LEU A 39 -7.33 1.19 -2.28
CA LEU A 39 -8.73 0.86 -2.43
C LEU A 39 -8.84 -0.61 -2.82
N ALA A 40 -9.81 -1.32 -2.24
CA ALA A 40 -10.09 -2.71 -2.58
C ALA A 40 -11.26 -2.83 -3.56
N GLU A 41 -11.17 -3.83 -4.43
CA GLU A 41 -12.16 -4.18 -5.45
C GLU A 41 -12.68 -5.61 -5.22
N ALA A 42 -13.26 -5.90 -4.05
CA ALA A 42 -13.92 -7.18 -3.77
C ALA A 42 -14.77 -7.09 -2.50
N THR A 43 -15.87 -7.85 -2.43
CA THR A 43 -16.72 -8.05 -1.24
C THR A 43 -16.03 -8.79 -0.09
N GLU A 44 -14.75 -9.15 -0.24
CA GLU A 44 -13.97 -9.93 0.71
C GLU A 44 -13.18 -9.02 1.66
N ASP A 45 -12.90 -9.51 2.86
CA ASP A 45 -12.21 -8.76 3.92
C ASP A 45 -10.71 -8.64 3.60
N VAL A 46 -10.36 -7.65 2.76
CA VAL A 46 -8.97 -7.31 2.45
C VAL A 46 -8.45 -6.31 3.47
N SER A 47 -7.26 -6.60 3.98
CA SER A 47 -6.57 -5.79 4.96
C SER A 47 -5.17 -5.40 4.50
N ILE A 48 -4.72 -4.22 4.95
CA ILE A 48 -3.44 -3.63 4.58
C ILE A 48 -2.59 -3.35 5.81
N GLU A 49 -1.29 -3.57 5.67
CA GLU A 49 -0.29 -3.21 6.66
C GLU A 49 0.89 -2.51 5.96
N VAL A 50 1.38 -1.42 6.53
CA VAL A 50 2.43 -0.59 5.91
C VAL A 50 3.58 -0.39 6.88
N PHE A 51 4.80 -0.64 6.39
CA PHE A 51 6.04 -0.41 7.11
C PHE A 51 7.01 0.45 6.31
N PHE A 52 7.68 1.37 6.99
CA PHE A 52 8.84 2.09 6.48
C PHE A 52 10.08 1.57 7.21
N GLY A 53 10.91 0.78 6.52
CA GLY A 53 12.03 0.10 7.15
C GLY A 53 11.56 -0.90 8.20
N GLN A 54 11.82 -0.63 9.48
CA GLN A 54 11.37 -1.45 10.62
C GLN A 54 10.18 -0.83 11.39
N GLU A 55 9.77 0.38 11.02
CA GLU A 55 8.69 1.09 11.69
C GLU A 55 7.33 0.74 11.09
N LEU A 56 6.38 0.39 11.96
CA LEU A 56 4.99 0.15 11.57
C LEU A 56 4.27 1.50 11.43
N GLN A 57 3.82 1.79 10.22
CA GLN A 57 3.15 3.04 9.88
C GLN A 57 1.63 2.90 9.93
N LEU A 58 1.14 1.76 9.44
CA LEU A 58 -0.27 1.39 9.53
C LEU A 58 -0.36 -0.05 9.99
N SER A 59 -0.95 -0.25 11.16
CA SER A 59 -1.34 -1.57 11.66
C SER A 59 -2.36 -2.20 10.73
N ASN A 60 -2.42 -3.54 10.74
CA ASN A 60 -3.36 -4.30 9.93
C ASN A 60 -4.78 -3.71 10.01
N SER A 61 -5.22 -3.07 8.92
CA SER A 61 -6.47 -2.29 8.86
C SER A 61 -7.28 -2.71 7.63
N PRO A 62 -8.61 -2.79 7.73
CA PRO A 62 -9.46 -3.11 6.58
C PRO A 62 -9.36 -2.01 5.52
N LEU A 63 -9.32 -2.41 4.24
CA LEU A 63 -9.33 -1.46 3.13
C LEU A 63 -10.75 -0.98 2.81
N ASN A 64 -10.86 0.30 2.46
CA ASN A 64 -12.12 0.84 1.97
C ASN A 64 -12.47 0.23 0.62
N MET A 65 -13.75 -0.10 0.46
CA MET A 65 -14.33 -0.61 -0.77
C MET A 65 -14.75 0.53 -1.68
N GLY A 66 -14.34 0.50 -2.95
CA GLY A 66 -14.83 1.44 -3.96
C GLY A 66 -15.59 0.74 -5.08
N ALA A 67 -16.64 1.41 -5.56
CA ALA A 67 -17.53 0.90 -6.60
C ALA A 67 -16.91 0.86 -8.01
N ALA A 68 -15.69 1.38 -8.20
CA ALA A 68 -15.09 1.60 -9.51
C ALA A 68 -13.68 0.98 -9.64
N ALA A 69 -13.67 -0.34 -9.80
CA ALA A 69 -12.58 -1.20 -10.27
C ALA A 69 -11.51 -0.51 -11.16
N THR A 70 -11.97 0.20 -12.18
CA THR A 70 -11.09 0.69 -13.25
C THR A 70 -10.37 1.99 -12.88
N LEU A 71 -10.91 2.78 -11.95
CA LEU A 71 -10.37 4.10 -11.62
C LEU A 71 -9.21 4.01 -10.63
N GLY A 72 -9.22 3.00 -9.76
CA GLY A 72 -8.26 2.87 -8.65
C GLY A 72 -8.45 3.95 -7.58
N PRO A 73 -7.53 4.05 -6.62
CA PRO A 73 -7.64 5.02 -5.54
C PRO A 73 -7.54 6.46 -6.07
N THR A 74 -8.43 7.31 -5.55
CA THR A 74 -8.51 8.74 -5.81
C THR A 74 -7.70 9.54 -4.79
N VAL A 75 -6.84 10.42 -5.30
CA VAL A 75 -6.04 11.34 -4.47
C VAL A 75 -6.82 12.66 -4.34
N PRO A 76 -7.07 13.19 -3.13
CA PRO A 76 -6.55 12.77 -1.82
C PRO A 76 -7.48 11.84 -1.01
N ASP A 77 -8.66 11.50 -1.51
CA ASP A 77 -9.75 10.92 -0.71
C ASP A 77 -9.45 9.52 -0.14
N ASP A 78 -8.66 8.70 -0.86
CA ASP A 78 -8.31 7.33 -0.47
C ASP A 78 -6.96 7.22 0.26
N LEU A 79 -6.54 8.28 0.95
CA LEU A 79 -5.29 8.33 1.71
C LEU A 79 -5.35 7.40 2.93
N ILE A 80 -4.35 6.53 3.09
CA ILE A 80 -4.23 5.65 4.27
C ILE A 80 -2.98 5.93 5.12
N VAL A 81 -1.89 6.39 4.50
CA VAL A 81 -0.62 6.72 5.17
C VAL A 81 -0.01 7.95 4.53
N ASP A 82 0.44 8.89 5.35
CA ASP A 82 1.27 10.03 4.95
C ASP A 82 2.32 10.25 6.04
N ASP A 83 3.53 9.73 5.81
CA ASP A 83 4.65 9.93 6.72
C ASP A 83 5.99 10.05 5.98
N ILE A 84 7.04 10.41 6.71
CA ILE A 84 8.40 10.61 6.20
C ILE A 84 9.18 9.31 6.34
N ALA A 85 9.73 8.85 5.22
CA ALA A 85 10.67 7.73 5.20
C ALA A 85 12.12 8.23 5.11
N ALA A 86 13.01 7.56 5.82
CA ALA A 86 14.44 7.84 5.81
C ALA A 86 15.12 7.22 4.58
N PRO A 87 16.29 7.74 4.16
CA PRO A 87 17.09 7.11 3.11
C PRO A 87 17.47 5.68 3.52
N GLY A 88 17.29 4.73 2.61
CA GLY A 88 17.58 3.31 2.81
C GLY A 88 16.39 2.51 3.35
N ASP A 89 15.31 3.17 3.78
CA ASP A 89 14.11 2.46 4.23
C ASP A 89 13.49 1.67 3.09
N ARG A 90 13.14 0.43 3.39
CA ARG A 90 12.34 -0.43 2.52
C ARG A 90 10.87 -0.16 2.80
N ILE A 91 10.13 0.30 1.78
CA ILE A 91 8.69 0.45 1.89
C ILE A 91 8.04 -0.91 1.65
N THR A 92 7.39 -1.43 2.69
CA THR A 92 6.69 -2.71 2.64
C THR A 92 5.20 -2.44 2.76
N ILE A 93 4.45 -2.77 1.72
CA ILE A 93 2.98 -2.71 1.72
C ILE A 93 2.48 -4.14 1.60
N ARG A 94 2.05 -4.69 2.74
CA ARG A 94 1.54 -6.05 2.85
C ARG A 94 0.02 -6.01 2.67
N LEU A 95 -0.49 -6.93 1.87
CA LEU A 95 -1.92 -7.15 1.69
C LEU A 95 -2.27 -8.55 2.15
N THR A 96 -3.36 -8.67 2.89
CA THR A 96 -3.88 -9.96 3.36
C THR A 96 -5.36 -10.04 3.04
N GLU A 97 -5.78 -11.13 2.42
CA GLU A 97 -7.18 -11.53 2.35
C GLU A 97 -7.43 -12.57 3.47
N THR A 98 -8.53 -12.41 4.20
CA THR A 98 -8.97 -13.31 5.28
C THR A 98 -10.33 -13.92 5.00
#